data_AF-A0A1H6ZKC5-F1
#
_entry.id   AF-A0A1H6ZKC5-F1
#
_cell.length_a   1.000
_cell.length_b   1.000
_cell.length_c   1.000
_cell.angle_alpha   90.00
_cell.angle_beta   90.00
_cell.angle_gamma   90.00
#
_symmetry.space_group_name_H-M   'P 1'
#
loop_
_entity.id
_entity.type
_entity.pdbx_description
1 polymer ?
#
loop_
_entity_poly.entity_id
_entity_poly.type
_entity_poly.pdbx_seq_one_letter_code
_entity_poly.pdbx_strand_id
1 'polypeptide(L)' 'METLIIEIKNPKARRLIDDLADMGLISVKEEKRPWSERWEELTKTLPDIDSITEEEIFEEIRAVRTNPDSH' A
#
# COMPACT_ATOMS: atom_id res chain seq x y z
N MET A 1 -10.64 25.46 -14.17
CA MET A 1 -10.16 25.88 -12.83
C MET A 1 -8.71 25.48 -12.73
N GLU A 2 -7.82 26.44 -12.48
CA GLU A 2 -6.39 26.17 -12.32
C GLU A 2 -6.14 25.61 -10.91
N THR A 3 -5.36 24.53 -10.81
CA THR A 3 -4.98 23.92 -9.53
C THR A 3 -3.51 24.21 -9.25
N LEU A 4 -3.23 24.78 -8.07
CA LEU A 4 -1.89 25.07 -7.60
C LEU A 4 -1.38 23.90 -6.74
N ILE A 5 -0.25 23.31 -7.13
CA ILE A 5 0.45 22.29 -6.33
C ILE A 5 1.55 23.01 -5.53
N ILE A 6 1.53 22.85 -4.21
CA ILE A 6 2.49 23.48 -3.30
C ILE A 6 3.26 22.39 -2.56
N GLU A 7 4.58 22.43 -2.63
CA GLU A 7 5.45 21.51 -1.90
C GLU A 7 5.79 22.06 -0.51
N ILE A 8 5.40 21.36 0.56
CA ILE A 8 5.60 21.81 1.94
C ILE A 8 6.72 21.00 2.60
N LYS A 9 7.89 21.64 2.79
CA LYS A 9 9.07 21.01 3.39
C LYS A 9 9.10 21.08 4.92
N ASN A 10 8.37 22.02 5.52
CA ASN A 10 8.40 22.24 6.97
C ASN A 10 7.24 21.50 7.67
N PRO A 11 7.51 20.59 8.63
CA PRO A 11 6.46 19.83 9.32
C PRO A 11 5.50 20.71 10.13
N LYS A 12 5.96 21.87 10.64
CA LYS A 12 5.06 22.82 11.33
C LYS A 12 4.07 23.46 10.36
N ALA A 13 4.50 23.75 9.13
CA ALA A 13 3.63 24.30 8.10
C ALA A 13 2.58 23.27 7.66
N ARG A 14 2.95 21.98 7.62
CA ARG A 14 2.00 20.90 7.33
C ARG A 14 0.86 20.85 8.36
N ARG A 15 1.17 20.91 9.65
CA ARG A 15 0.14 20.94 10.70
C ARG A 15 -0.85 22.09 10.54
N LEU A 16 -0.37 23.28 10.20
CA LEU A 16 -1.25 24.43 9.95
C LEU A 16 -2.21 24.19 8.77
N ILE A 17 -1.74 23.53 7.72
CA ILE A 17 -2.57 23.17 6.57
C ILE A 17 -3.60 22.12 6.94
N ASP A 18 -3.20 21.12 7.73
CA ASP A 18 -4.11 20.10 8.26
C ASP A 18 -5.18 20.76 9.15
N ASP A 19 -4.81 21.68 10.04
CA ASP A 19 -5.75 22.45 10.88
C ASP A 19 -6.75 23.26 10.02
N LEU A 20 -6.28 23.90 8.94
CA LEU A 20 -7.15 24.64 8.01
C LEU A 20 -8.10 23.72 7.23
N ALA A 21 -7.66 22.52 6.88
CA ALA A 21 -8.48 21.51 6.24
C ALA A 21 -9.54 20.96 7.21
N ASP A 22 -9.17 20.72 8.47
CA ASP A 22 -10.07 20.26 9.54
C ASP A 22 -11.16 21.30 9.85
N MET A 23 -10.85 22.59 9.76
CA MET A 23 -11.83 23.67 9.86
C MET A 23 -12.74 23.80 8.61
N GLY A 24 -12.50 23.00 7.57
CA GLY A 24 -13.28 23.02 6.33
C GLY A 24 -13.02 24.24 5.43
N LEU A 25 -11.94 24.98 5.66
CA LEU A 25 -11.59 26.19 4.89
C LEU A 25 -10.94 25.86 3.55
N ILE A 26 -10.20 24.75 3.49
CA ILE A 26 -9.52 24.26 2.30
C ILE A 26 -9.76 22.76 2.11
N SER A 27 -9.62 22.28 0.87
CA SER A 27 -9.61 20.86 0.55
C SER A 27 -8.23 20.48 0.04
N VAL A 28 -7.56 19.58 0.77
CA VAL A 28 -6.27 19.04 0.36
C VAL A 28 -6.54 17.84 -0.54
N LYS A 29 -6.14 17.92 -1.82
CA LYS A 29 -6.13 16.77 -2.72
C LYS A 29 -4.83 16.05 -2.57
N GLU A 30 -4.86 14.89 -1.92
CA GLU A 30 -3.72 13.98 -1.94
C GLU A 30 -3.54 13.44 -3.36
N GLU A 31 -2.30 13.49 -3.86
CA GLU A 31 -1.91 12.72 -5.04
C GLU A 31 -2.02 11.25 -4.69
N LYS A 32 -3.17 10.66 -5.03
CA LYS A 32 -3.33 9.21 -5.00
C LYS A 32 -2.41 8.65 -6.07
N ARG A 33 -1.29 8.04 -5.66
CA ARG A 33 -0.47 7.24 -6.57
C ARG A 33 -1.38 6.31 -7.37
N PRO A 34 -1.22 6.24 -8.71
CA PRO A 34 -2.02 5.38 -9.55
C PRO A 34 -1.91 3.93 -9.05
N TRP A 35 -3.01 3.18 -9.19
CA TRP A 35 -3.10 1.79 -8.71
C TRP A 35 -1.95 0.92 -9.25
N SER A 36 -1.49 1.20 -10.48
CA SER A 36 -0.35 0.54 -11.11
C SER A 36 0.94 0.64 -10.28
N GLU A 37 1.26 1.83 -9.73
CA GLU A 37 2.46 2.03 -8.91
C GLU A 37 2.36 1.28 -7.58
N ARG A 38 1.17 1.28 -6.96
CA ARG A 38 0.91 0.51 -5.74
C ARG A 38 1.01 -1.00 -5.98
N TRP A 39 0.52 -1.46 -7.13
CA TRP A 39 0.61 -2.85 -7.51
C TRP A 39 2.06 -3.27 -7.75
N GLU A 40 2.86 -2.43 -8.39
CA GLU A 40 4.29 -2.69 -8.61
C GLU A 40 5.06 -2.79 -7.29
N GLU A 41 4.82 -1.88 -6.34
CA GLU A 41 5.39 -1.96 -4.99
C GLU A 41 4.99 -3.26 -4.28
N LEU A 42 3.72 -3.67 -4.39
CA LEU A 42 3.24 -4.92 -3.81
C LEU A 42 3.92 -6.13 -4.44
N THR A 43 4.03 -6.19 -5.76
CA THR A 43 4.68 -7.32 -6.45
C THR A 43 6.14 -7.49 -6.06
N LYS A 44 6.86 -6.41 -5.72
CA LYS A 44 8.24 -6.47 -5.22
C LYS A 44 8.36 -7.07 -3.82
N THR A 45 7.28 -7.05 -3.04
CA THR A 45 7.24 -7.64 -1.68
C THR A 45 6.77 -9.09 -1.67
N LEU A 46 6.21 -9.58 -2.78
CA LEU A 46 5.75 -10.95 -2.88
C LEU A 46 6.93 -11.87 -3.19
N PRO A 47 6.97 -13.08 -2.60
CA PRO A 47 7.98 -14.08 -2.94
C PRO A 47 7.86 -14.45 -4.43
N ASP A 48 9.01 -14.67 -5.06
CA ASP A 48 9.09 -14.98 -6.47
C ASP A 48 8.51 -16.38 -6.72
N ILE A 49 7.42 -16.43 -7.47
CA ILE A 49 6.63 -17.66 -7.69
C ILE A 49 7.44 -18.69 -8.49
N ASP A 50 8.40 -18.20 -9.30
CA ASP A 50 9.30 -19.02 -10.11
C ASP A 50 10.37 -19.75 -9.27
N SER A 51 10.51 -19.41 -7.99
CA SER A 51 11.43 -20.09 -7.06
C SER A 51 10.80 -21.26 -6.31
N ILE A 52 9.48 -21.45 -6.44
CA ILE A 52 8.76 -22.50 -5.72
C ILE A 52 8.88 -23.81 -6.51
N THR A 53 9.46 -24.83 -5.88
CA THR A 53 9.58 -26.16 -6.47
C THR A 53 8.29 -26.97 -6.35
N GLU A 54 8.09 -27.93 -7.25
CA GLU A 54 6.92 -28.82 -7.22
C GLU A 54 6.87 -29.62 -5.90
N GLU A 55 8.03 -29.99 -5.37
CA GLU A 55 8.20 -30.66 -4.08
C GLU A 55 7.67 -29.82 -2.91
N GLU A 56 8.00 -28.53 -2.84
CA GLU A 56 7.53 -27.61 -1.80
C GLU A 56 6.01 -27.42 -1.86
N ILE A 57 5.43 -27.37 -3.07
CA ILE A 57 3.97 -27.31 -3.27
C ILE A 57 3.31 -28.58 -2.71
N PHE A 58 3.87 -29.76 -3.00
CA PHE A 58 3.33 -31.01 -2.49
C PHE A 58 3.47 -31.16 -0.98
N GLU A 59 4.53 -30.61 -0.38
CA GLU A 59 4.69 -30.57 1.08
C GLU A 59 3.65 -29.67 1.74
N GLU A 60 3.40 -28.47 1.20
CA GLU A 60 2.36 -27.57 1.71
C GLU A 60 0.97 -28.20 1.63
N ILE A 61 0.62 -28.80 0.48
CA ILE A 61 -0.66 -29.49 0.30
C ILE A 61 -0.80 -30.67 1.28
N ARG A 62 0.28 -31.43 1.53
CA ARG A 62 0.26 -32.50 2.52
C ARG A 62 0.06 -31.95 3.92
N ALA A 63 0.76 -30.87 4.29
CA ALA A 63 0.65 -30.24 5.60
C ALA A 63 -0.77 -29.72 5.88
N VAL A 64 -1.43 -29.11 4.89
CA VAL A 64 -2.84 -28.68 5.00
C VAL A 64 -3.78 -29.88 5.12
N ARG A 65 -3.53 -30.96 4.38
CA ARG A 65 -4.39 -32.16 4.42
C ARG A 65 -4.20 -33.03 5.67
N THR A 66 -3.02 -32.98 6.31
CA THR A 66 -2.74 -33.72 7.54
C THR A 66 -3.13 -32.96 8.80
N ASN A 67 -3.38 -31.65 8.71
CA ASN A 67 -3.87 -30.85 9.82
C ASN A 67 -5.25 -30.24 9.51
N PRO A 68 -6.34 -31.03 9.65
CA PRO A 68 -7.71 -30.58 9.34
C PRO A 68 -8.27 -29.52 10.32
N ASP A 69 -7.51 -29.09 11.32
CA ASP A 69 -7.95 -28.15 12.36
C ASP A 69 -6.94 -27.01 12.56
N SER A 70 -7.06 -25.94 11.76
CA SER A 70 -6.70 -24.57 12.14
C SER A 70 -7.33 -23.58 11.16
N HIS A 71 -8.62 -23.33 11.40
CA HIS A 71 -9.46 -22.19 10.95
C HIS A 71 -9.38 -21.69 9.50
#